data_AF-A0A1F2PKM7-F1
#
_entry.id   AF-A0A1F2PKM7-F1
#
_cell.length_a   1.000
_cell.length_b   1.000
_cell.length_c   1.000
_cell.angle_alpha   90.00
_cell.angle_beta   90.00
_cell.angle_gamma   90.00
#
_symmetry.space_group_name_H-M   'P 1'
#
loop_
_entity.id
_entity.type
_entity.pdbx_description
1 polymer ?
#
loop_
_entity_poly.entity_id
_entity_poly.type
_entity_poly.pdbx_seq_one_letter_code
_entity_poly.pdbx_strand_id
1 'polypeptide(L)'
;MDHIDRINLLTKLKEAGSYFSQKSSDYNLLIKLEEDTIELSNAFESHKKLSFSNLGNFFLSIFITSATLFTIFFYLYMDNQYTPNILLFTILDIPLVLVFYFILNSSNKRKLEKYIKKLDTLNNEKDLLLSDLYLNYQNFRYPGLLPFKYTFPGFIEIIYDYINDHRANTITEAINLYHDEMHKQYLEKSQKEIIKITKANNSSTRRAGNWAAAATAISVLGLFVKR
;
A
#
# COMPACT_ATOMS: atom_id res chain seq x y z
N MET A 1 32.75 23.41 -18.41
CA MET A 1 32.82 24.32 -17.25
C MET A 1 34.28 24.57 -16.97
N ASP A 2 34.70 25.82 -16.81
CA ASP A 2 36.10 26.11 -16.47
C ASP A 2 36.42 25.65 -15.04
N HIS A 3 37.69 25.42 -14.73
CA HIS A 3 38.18 24.97 -13.42
C HIS A 3 37.74 25.92 -12.29
N ILE A 4 37.75 27.23 -12.53
CA ILE A 4 37.33 28.25 -11.57
C ILE A 4 35.83 28.14 -11.28
N ASP A 5 35.00 27.99 -12.31
CA ASP A 5 33.55 27.82 -12.17
C ASP A 5 33.20 26.57 -11.35
N ARG A 6 33.98 25.49 -11.55
CA ARG A 6 33.80 24.26 -10.79
C ARG A 6 34.09 24.42 -9.31
N ILE A 7 35.23 25.01 -8.97
CA ILE A 7 35.60 25.23 -7.56
C ILE A 7 34.54 26.08 -6.87
N ASN A 8 34.05 27.11 -7.55
CA ASN A 8 32.96 27.95 -7.03
C ASN A 8 31.68 27.16 -6.81
N LEU A 9 31.32 26.27 -7.75
CA LEU A 9 30.14 25.40 -7.61
C LEU A 9 30.28 24.41 -6.45
N LEU A 10 31.41 23.72 -6.34
CA LEU A 10 31.68 22.77 -5.25
C LEU A 10 31.68 23.45 -3.89
N THR A 11 32.20 24.68 -3.81
CA THR A 11 32.18 25.49 -2.58
C THR A 11 30.74 25.81 -2.17
N LYS A 12 29.90 26.26 -3.12
CA LYS A 12 28.47 26.52 -2.86
C LYS A 12 27.71 25.26 -2.44
N LEU A 13 28.01 24.11 -3.04
CA LEU A 13 27.40 22.82 -2.67
C LEU A 13 27.81 22.39 -1.26
N LYS A 14 29.08 22.58 -0.89
CA LYS A 14 29.56 22.30 0.46
C LYS A 14 28.89 23.19 1.52
N GLU A 15 28.75 24.48 1.23
CA GLU A 15 27.99 25.41 2.08
C GLU A 15 26.52 24.99 2.20
N ALA A 16 25.88 24.62 1.08
CA ALA A 16 24.50 24.13 1.08
C ALA A 16 24.36 22.86 1.92
N GLY A 17 25.24 21.88 1.75
CA GLY A 17 25.24 20.65 2.52
C GLY A 17 25.36 20.91 4.02
N SER A 18 26.26 21.80 4.43
CA SER A 18 26.42 22.21 5.83
C SER A 18 25.23 23.00 6.39
N TYR A 19 24.53 23.75 5.55
CA TYR A 19 23.35 24.52 5.95
C TYR A 19 22.14 23.59 6.16
N PHE A 20 21.83 22.76 5.17
CA PHE A 20 20.68 21.86 5.24
C PHE A 20 20.88 20.70 6.20
N SER A 21 22.13 20.31 6.51
CA SER A 21 22.41 19.28 7.52
C SER A 21 21.98 19.68 8.93
N GLN A 22 21.93 20.98 9.25
CA GLN A 22 21.40 21.48 10.53
C GLN A 22 19.93 21.10 10.73
N LYS A 23 19.19 20.93 9.64
CA LYS A 23 17.79 20.53 9.59
C LYS A 23 17.61 19.05 9.21
N SER A 24 18.67 18.24 9.27
CA SER A 24 18.61 16.81 8.91
C SER A 24 17.59 16.03 9.73
N SER A 25 17.41 16.36 11.02
CA SER A 25 16.36 15.76 11.86
C SER A 25 14.96 16.01 11.31
N ASP A 26 14.69 17.24 10.86
CA ASP A 26 13.39 17.64 10.32
C ASP A 26 13.13 16.94 8.97
N TYR A 27 14.15 16.78 8.13
CA TYR A 27 14.02 15.96 6.92
C TYR A 27 13.75 14.49 7.22
N ASN A 28 14.43 13.89 8.21
CA ASN A 28 14.20 12.50 8.61
C ASN A 28 12.78 12.32 9.19
N LEU A 29 12.29 13.30 9.94
CA LEU A 29 10.93 13.32 10.44
C LEU A 29 9.92 13.41 9.29
N LEU A 30 10.18 14.23 8.28
CA LEU A 30 9.33 14.33 7.08
C LEU A 30 9.23 13.00 6.35
N ILE A 31 10.36 12.31 6.14
CA ILE A 31 10.40 10.98 5.52
C ILE A 31 9.57 9.99 6.34
N LYS A 32 9.75 9.98 7.66
CA LYS A 32 8.99 9.10 8.55
C LYS A 32 7.49 9.39 8.50
N LEU A 33 7.08 10.66 8.50
CA LEU A 33 5.68 11.06 8.37
C LEU A 33 5.12 10.59 7.02
N GLU A 34 5.88 10.69 5.93
CA GLU A 34 5.48 10.19 4.62
C GLU A 34 5.27 8.67 4.64
N GLU A 35 6.22 7.91 5.21
CA GLU A 35 6.09 6.46 5.40
C GLU A 35 4.84 6.10 6.24
N ASP A 36 4.65 6.76 7.38
CA ASP A 36 3.50 6.56 8.27
C ASP A 36 2.17 6.88 7.55
N THR A 37 2.13 7.93 6.71
CA THR A 37 0.92 8.25 5.92
C THR A 37 0.63 7.20 4.86
N ILE A 38 1.65 6.67 4.18
CA ILE A 38 1.50 5.63 3.17
C ILE A 38 1.03 4.33 3.82
N GLU A 39 1.65 3.92 4.93
CA GLU A 39 1.25 2.71 5.66
C GLU A 39 -0.19 2.82 6.15
N LEU A 40 -0.55 3.97 6.75
CA LEU A 40 -1.89 4.19 7.26
C LEU A 40 -2.94 4.27 6.14
N SER A 41 -2.60 4.86 4.99
CA SER A 41 -3.46 4.90 3.80
C SER A 41 -3.71 3.50 3.25
N ASN A 42 -2.66 2.68 3.12
CA ASN A 42 -2.77 1.28 2.70
C ASN A 42 -3.62 0.45 3.69
N ALA A 43 -3.41 0.66 4.99
CA ALA A 43 -4.22 0.01 6.03
C ALA A 43 -5.69 0.45 5.95
N PHE A 44 -5.95 1.73 5.71
CA PHE A 44 -7.29 2.28 5.51
C PHE A 44 -7.98 1.66 4.30
N GLU A 45 -7.31 1.57 3.14
CA GLU A 45 -7.88 0.95 1.95
C GLU A 45 -8.20 -0.53 2.15
N SER A 46 -7.28 -1.26 2.80
CA SER A 46 -7.49 -2.66 3.17
C SER A 46 -8.71 -2.83 4.07
N HIS A 47 -8.83 -2.00 5.12
CA HIS A 47 -9.97 -2.01 6.03
C HIS A 47 -11.28 -1.60 5.34
N LYS A 48 -11.25 -0.59 4.47
CA LYS A 48 -12.43 -0.14 3.71
C LYS A 48 -12.95 -1.28 2.82
N LYS A 49 -12.06 -1.98 2.12
CA LYS A 49 -12.40 -3.14 1.28
C LYS A 49 -12.98 -4.30 2.07
N LEU A 50 -12.48 -4.56 3.28
CA LEU A 50 -12.99 -5.61 4.17
C LEU A 50 -14.35 -5.24 4.80
N SER A 51 -14.52 -3.95 5.13
CA SER A 51 -15.61 -3.40 5.95
C SER A 51 -16.92 -3.19 5.19
N PHE A 52 -16.85 -2.69 3.94
CA PHE A 52 -18.01 -2.05 3.32
C PHE A 52 -18.86 -2.91 2.38
N SER A 53 -18.38 -4.05 1.84
CA SER A 53 -19.19 -4.81 0.86
C SER A 53 -19.32 -6.29 1.13
N ASN A 54 -18.36 -6.93 1.81
CA ASN A 54 -18.35 -8.39 1.83
C ASN A 54 -18.93 -8.96 3.12
N LEU A 55 -18.55 -8.43 4.28
CA LEU A 55 -18.97 -9.03 5.55
C LEU A 55 -20.45 -8.78 5.87
N GLY A 56 -20.93 -7.55 5.70
CA GLY A 56 -22.34 -7.20 5.91
C GLY A 56 -23.28 -7.94 4.95
N ASN A 57 -22.94 -7.96 3.67
CA ASN A 57 -23.72 -8.69 2.66
C ASN A 57 -23.63 -10.21 2.84
N PHE A 58 -22.51 -10.74 3.33
CA PHE A 58 -22.34 -12.16 3.66
C PHE A 58 -23.21 -12.58 4.85
N PHE A 59 -23.23 -11.80 5.93
CA PHE A 59 -24.12 -12.11 7.06
C PHE A 59 -25.59 -11.94 6.70
N LEU A 60 -25.93 -10.92 5.89
CA LEU A 60 -27.29 -10.74 5.38
C LEU A 60 -27.71 -11.92 4.49
N SER A 61 -26.83 -12.41 3.60
CA SER A 61 -27.14 -13.55 2.74
C SER A 61 -27.26 -14.87 3.50
N ILE A 62 -26.38 -15.12 4.50
CA ILE A 62 -26.51 -16.26 5.41
C ILE A 62 -27.84 -16.19 6.18
N PHE A 63 -28.20 -15.01 6.68
CA PHE A 63 -29.44 -14.86 7.43
C PHE A 63 -30.66 -15.16 6.54
N ILE A 64 -30.73 -14.53 5.35
CA ILE A 64 -31.81 -14.74 4.38
C ILE A 64 -31.92 -16.22 4.00
N THR A 65 -30.79 -16.88 3.69
CA THR A 65 -30.78 -18.30 3.33
C THR A 65 -31.17 -19.21 4.49
N SER A 66 -30.79 -18.90 5.73
CA SER A 66 -31.21 -19.66 6.91
C SER A 66 -32.72 -19.52 7.18
N ALA A 67 -33.26 -18.30 7.05
CA ALA A 67 -34.67 -18.02 7.27
C ALA A 67 -35.56 -18.69 6.21
N THR A 68 -35.14 -18.68 4.94
CA THR A 68 -35.88 -19.38 3.86
C THR A 68 -35.88 -20.88 4.07
N LEU A 69 -34.74 -21.48 4.41
CA LEU A 69 -34.64 -22.91 4.70
C LEU A 69 -35.50 -23.31 5.91
N PHE A 70 -35.49 -22.50 6.96
CA PHE A 70 -36.32 -22.73 8.15
C PHE A 70 -37.82 -22.65 7.83
N THR A 71 -38.22 -21.68 7.01
CA THR A 71 -39.62 -21.53 6.56
C THR A 71 -40.07 -22.72 5.72
N ILE A 72 -39.24 -23.19 4.77
CA ILE A 72 -39.53 -24.37 3.94
C ILE A 72 -39.62 -25.62 4.80
N PHE A 73 -38.69 -25.82 5.74
CA PHE A 73 -38.71 -26.97 6.66
C PHE A 73 -40.00 -27.01 7.49
N PHE A 74 -40.40 -25.87 8.06
CA PHE A 74 -41.65 -25.78 8.83
C PHE A 74 -42.90 -26.03 7.98
N TYR A 75 -42.93 -25.51 6.75
CA TYR A 75 -44.05 -25.73 5.82
C TYR A 75 -44.20 -27.21 5.42
N LEU A 76 -43.09 -27.95 5.32
CA LEU A 76 -43.11 -29.37 4.95
C LEU A 76 -43.46 -30.30 6.12
N TYR A 77 -43.23 -29.89 7.37
CA TYR A 77 -43.28 -30.79 8.53
C TYR A 77 -44.43 -30.50 9.52
N MET A 78 -44.97 -29.28 9.53
CA MET A 78 -46.05 -28.89 10.44
C MET A 78 -47.41 -28.91 9.74
N ASP A 79 -48.41 -29.48 10.41
CA ASP A 79 -49.81 -29.44 9.97
C ASP A 79 -50.32 -27.98 9.88
N ASN A 80 -51.26 -27.71 8.98
CA ASN A 80 -51.75 -26.37 8.59
C ASN A 80 -52.30 -25.53 9.77
N GLN A 81 -52.49 -26.13 10.94
CA GLN A 81 -52.91 -25.44 12.16
C GLN A 81 -51.84 -24.48 12.72
N TYR A 82 -50.55 -24.67 12.39
CA TYR A 82 -49.44 -23.84 12.92
C TYR A 82 -48.97 -22.71 12.00
N THR A 83 -49.52 -22.63 10.78
CA THR A 83 -49.23 -21.59 9.78
C THR A 83 -49.23 -20.14 10.31
N PRO A 84 -50.20 -19.70 11.16
CA PRO A 84 -50.20 -18.32 11.68
C PRO A 84 -49.05 -18.02 12.65
N ASN A 85 -48.55 -19.02 13.39
CA ASN A 85 -47.42 -18.82 14.31
C ASN A 85 -46.11 -18.61 13.53
N ILE A 86 -45.92 -19.34 12.43
CA ILE A 86 -44.74 -19.22 11.55
C ILE A 86 -44.65 -17.81 10.95
N LEU A 87 -45.79 -17.27 10.46
CA LEU A 87 -45.86 -15.90 9.94
C LEU A 87 -45.45 -14.86 10.98
N LEU A 88 -45.86 -15.05 12.24
CA LEU A 88 -45.54 -14.13 13.33
C LEU A 88 -44.03 -14.12 13.65
N PHE A 89 -43.38 -15.29 13.67
CA PHE A 89 -41.91 -15.37 13.84
C PHE A 89 -41.16 -14.69 12.69
N THR A 90 -41.56 -14.94 11.43
CA THR A 90 -40.91 -14.30 10.27
C THR A 90 -41.00 -12.78 10.27
N ILE A 91 -42.10 -12.21 10.77
CA ILE A 91 -42.25 -10.74 10.90
C ILE A 91 -41.34 -10.19 12.00
N LEU A 92 -41.12 -10.96 13.08
CA LEU A 92 -40.30 -10.58 14.23
C LEU A 92 -38.79 -10.66 13.96
N ASP A 93 -38.36 -11.49 13.01
CA ASP A 93 -36.95 -11.62 12.63
C ASP A 93 -36.43 -10.43 11.82
N ILE A 94 -37.28 -9.80 10.99
CA ILE A 94 -36.91 -8.63 10.16
C ILE A 94 -36.30 -7.47 10.98
N PRO A 95 -36.92 -6.98 12.06
CA PRO A 95 -36.33 -5.90 12.87
C PRO A 95 -35.04 -6.34 13.57
N LEU A 96 -34.89 -7.62 13.93
CA LEU A 96 -33.68 -8.14 14.55
C LEU A 96 -32.47 -8.06 13.60
N VAL A 97 -32.68 -8.42 12.32
CA VAL A 97 -31.66 -8.28 11.26
C VAL A 97 -31.29 -6.83 11.04
N LEU A 98 -32.28 -5.93 10.98
CA LEU A 98 -32.04 -4.51 10.78
C LEU A 98 -31.23 -3.90 11.92
N VAL A 99 -31.54 -4.26 13.18
CA VAL A 99 -30.77 -3.82 14.35
C VAL A 99 -29.35 -4.37 14.28
N PHE A 100 -29.16 -5.65 13.97
CA PHE A 100 -27.84 -6.26 13.86
C PHE A 100 -26.99 -5.65 12.73
N TYR A 101 -27.59 -5.43 11.56
CA TYR A 101 -26.98 -4.73 10.44
C TYR A 101 -26.55 -3.31 10.83
N PHE A 102 -27.40 -2.58 11.54
CA PHE A 102 -27.08 -1.23 12.00
C PHE A 102 -25.93 -1.21 13.01
N ILE A 103 -25.89 -2.15 13.95
CA ILE A 103 -24.80 -2.29 14.94
C ILE A 103 -23.46 -2.56 14.23
N LEU A 104 -23.43 -3.52 13.30
CA LEU A 104 -22.22 -3.85 12.53
C LEU A 104 -21.74 -2.66 11.70
N ASN A 105 -22.65 -1.98 10.99
CA ASN A 105 -22.30 -0.83 10.16
C ASN A 105 -21.83 0.37 10.99
N SER A 106 -22.43 0.61 12.15
CA SER A 106 -22.06 1.70 13.06
C SER A 106 -20.65 1.51 13.65
N SER A 107 -20.32 0.29 14.07
CA SER A 107 -18.97 -0.04 14.58
C SER A 107 -17.88 0.19 13.53
N ASN A 108 -18.16 -0.20 12.28
CA ASN A 108 -17.24 -0.01 11.16
C ASN A 108 -17.03 1.47 10.79
N LYS A 109 -18.09 2.28 10.79
CA LYS A 109 -17.99 3.73 10.56
C LYS A 109 -17.10 4.42 11.58
N ARG A 110 -17.26 4.12 12.87
CA ARG A 110 -16.42 4.68 13.94
C ARG A 110 -14.94 4.34 13.78
N LYS A 111 -14.62 3.12 13.31
CA LYS A 111 -13.22 2.74 13.02
C LYS A 111 -12.68 3.53 11.82
N LEU A 112 -13.47 3.66 10.76
CA LEU A 112 -13.12 4.42 9.56
C LEU A 112 -12.83 5.89 9.88
N GLU A 113 -13.68 6.52 10.69
CA GLU A 113 -13.50 7.90 11.16
C GLU A 113 -12.19 8.09 11.94
N LYS A 114 -11.78 7.10 12.74
CA LYS A 114 -10.48 7.14 13.44
C LYS A 114 -9.30 7.13 12.47
N TYR A 115 -9.37 6.32 11.40
CA TYR A 115 -8.32 6.32 10.37
C TYR A 115 -8.25 7.64 9.63
N ILE A 116 -9.41 8.19 9.22
CA ILE A 116 -9.49 9.49 8.54
C ILE A 116 -8.89 10.58 9.43
N LYS A 117 -9.32 10.66 10.69
CA LYS A 117 -8.80 11.65 11.63
C LYS A 117 -7.28 11.52 11.83
N LYS A 118 -6.75 10.30 11.89
CA LYS A 118 -5.31 10.05 12.04
C LYS A 118 -4.52 10.41 10.78
N LEU A 119 -5.09 10.15 9.60
CA LEU A 119 -4.51 10.59 8.32
C LEU A 119 -4.47 12.12 8.22
N ASP A 120 -5.55 12.79 8.61
CA ASP A 120 -5.63 14.25 8.61
C ASP A 120 -4.59 14.86 9.54
N THR A 121 -4.41 14.30 10.76
CA THR A 121 -3.38 14.79 11.69
C THR A 121 -1.98 14.63 11.12
N LEU A 122 -1.66 13.47 10.52
CA LEU A 122 -0.34 13.24 9.94
C LEU A 122 -0.07 14.15 8.73
N ASN A 123 -1.07 14.36 7.88
CA ASN A 123 -0.94 15.28 6.74
C ASN A 123 -0.75 16.72 7.20
N ASN A 124 -1.47 17.17 8.22
CA ASN A 124 -1.29 18.51 8.78
C ASN A 124 0.12 18.68 9.38
N GLU A 125 0.63 17.70 10.12
CA GLU A 125 2.00 17.72 10.66
C GLU A 125 3.04 17.78 9.53
N LYS A 126 2.85 16.98 8.48
CA LYS A 126 3.70 16.98 7.29
C LYS A 126 3.71 18.34 6.59
N ASP A 127 2.54 18.96 6.39
CA ASP A 127 2.40 20.24 5.69
C ASP A 127 3.06 21.39 6.48
N LEU A 128 2.91 21.39 7.81
CA LEU A 128 3.58 22.35 8.70
C LEU A 128 5.11 22.23 8.59
N LEU A 129 5.62 21.00 8.64
CA LEU A 129 7.05 20.73 8.55
C LEU A 129 7.63 21.10 7.18
N LEU A 130 6.89 20.79 6.10
CA LEU A 130 7.27 21.13 4.75
C LEU A 130 7.30 22.65 4.55
N SER A 131 6.35 23.38 5.15
CA SER A 131 6.35 24.84 5.16
C SER A 131 7.58 25.41 5.89
N ASP A 132 7.95 24.88 7.06
CA ASP A 132 9.16 25.32 7.78
C ASP A 132 10.44 25.08 6.96
N LEU A 133 10.58 23.88 6.39
CA LEU A 133 11.70 23.53 5.53
C LEU A 133 11.78 24.41 4.28
N TYR A 134 10.64 24.77 3.71
CA TYR A 134 10.58 25.65 2.55
C TYR A 134 10.99 27.09 2.89
N LEU A 135 10.58 27.61 4.05
CA LEU A 135 11.05 28.90 4.55
C LEU A 135 12.56 28.88 4.80
N ASN A 136 13.07 27.81 5.41
CA ASN A 136 14.51 27.62 5.59
C ASN A 136 15.25 27.59 4.24
N TYR A 137 14.69 26.93 3.23
CA TYR A 137 15.23 26.94 1.87
C TYR A 137 15.28 28.34 1.26
N GLN A 138 14.23 29.15 1.44
CA GLN A 138 14.21 30.53 0.93
C GLN A 138 15.24 31.43 1.64
N ASN A 139 15.53 31.15 2.90
CA ASN A 139 16.51 31.89 3.70
C ASN A 139 17.96 31.47 3.42
N PHE A 140 18.20 30.42 2.64
CA PHE A 140 19.53 30.01 2.26
C PHE A 140 20.20 31.08 1.36
N ARG A 141 21.51 31.28 1.53
CA ARG A 141 22.30 32.32 0.83
C ARG A 141 22.24 32.23 -0.70
N TYR A 142 22.04 31.04 -1.25
CA TYR A 142 21.97 30.81 -2.70
C TYR A 142 20.63 30.19 -3.08
N PRO A 143 19.51 30.93 -2.97
CA PRO A 143 18.21 30.42 -3.36
C PRO A 143 18.22 30.15 -4.86
N GLY A 144 17.89 28.93 -5.28
CA GLY A 144 17.96 28.50 -6.68
C GLY A 144 19.25 27.80 -7.10
N LEU A 145 20.23 27.61 -6.20
CA LEU A 145 21.35 26.68 -6.46
C LEU A 145 20.81 25.28 -6.79
N LEU A 146 19.86 24.81 -5.98
CA LEU A 146 19.17 23.53 -6.13
C LEU A 146 17.67 23.77 -5.99
N PRO A 147 16.82 23.10 -6.78
CA PRO A 147 15.39 23.03 -6.50
C PRO A 147 15.11 22.49 -5.09
N PHE A 148 14.07 22.98 -4.42
CA PHE A 148 13.72 22.59 -3.04
C PHE A 148 13.68 21.07 -2.81
N LYS A 149 13.11 20.30 -3.75
CA LYS A 149 13.06 18.83 -3.68
C LYS A 149 14.43 18.13 -3.62
N TYR A 150 15.52 18.84 -3.88
CA TYR A 150 16.88 18.33 -3.94
C TYR A 150 17.78 18.94 -2.86
N THR A 151 17.22 19.62 -1.86
CA THR A 151 18.00 20.25 -0.78
C THR A 151 18.19 19.31 0.41
N PHE A 152 17.78 18.05 0.29
CA PHE A 152 18.06 17.04 1.30
C PHE A 152 19.58 16.84 1.43
N PRO A 153 20.15 16.80 2.65
CA PRO A 153 21.60 16.76 2.86
C PRO A 153 22.29 15.62 2.09
N GLY A 154 21.74 14.40 2.15
CA GLY A 154 22.30 13.26 1.44
C GLY A 154 22.24 13.40 -0.09
N PHE A 155 21.27 14.13 -0.63
CA PHE A 155 21.20 14.39 -2.07
C PHE A 155 22.27 15.41 -2.49
N ILE A 156 22.51 16.44 -1.68
CA ILE A 156 23.54 17.44 -1.94
C ILE A 156 24.93 16.78 -1.98
N GLU A 157 25.18 15.83 -1.08
CA GLU A 157 26.41 15.03 -1.05
C GLU A 157 26.61 14.23 -2.35
N ILE A 158 25.56 13.55 -2.82
CA ILE A 158 25.60 12.83 -4.11
C ILE A 158 25.92 13.78 -5.27
N ILE A 159 25.27 14.95 -5.33
CA ILE A 159 25.52 15.94 -6.38
C ILE A 159 26.94 16.49 -6.30
N TYR A 160 27.45 16.72 -5.08
CA TYR A 160 28.83 17.13 -4.85
C TYR A 160 29.80 16.10 -5.43
N ASP A 161 29.60 14.82 -5.11
CA ASP A 161 30.47 13.73 -5.58
C ASP A 161 30.47 13.62 -7.11
N TYR A 162 29.30 13.67 -7.76
CA TYR A 162 29.23 13.62 -9.23
C TYR A 162 30.01 14.76 -9.90
N ILE A 163 29.97 15.97 -9.34
CA ILE A 163 30.68 17.12 -9.89
C ILE A 163 32.18 17.05 -9.56
N ASN A 164 32.52 16.61 -8.35
CA ASN A 164 33.90 16.45 -7.89
C ASN A 164 34.64 15.40 -8.74
N ASP A 165 33.98 14.27 -9.02
CA ASP A 165 34.54 13.15 -9.77
C ASP A 165 34.50 13.34 -11.29
N HIS A 166 34.20 14.56 -11.77
CA HIS A 166 34.06 14.87 -13.20
C HIS A 166 32.96 14.07 -13.93
N ARG A 167 32.03 13.43 -13.20
CA ARG A 167 30.91 12.69 -13.79
C ARG A 167 29.83 13.63 -14.32
N ALA A 168 29.71 14.82 -13.75
CA ALA A 168 28.82 15.89 -14.19
C ALA A 168 29.56 17.24 -14.27
N ASN A 169 29.18 18.07 -15.22
CA ASN A 169 29.68 19.44 -15.38
C ASN A 169 28.71 20.50 -14.86
N THR A 170 27.44 20.14 -14.63
CA THR A 170 26.41 21.05 -14.12
C THR A 170 25.55 20.36 -13.08
N ILE A 171 24.85 21.14 -12.25
CA ILE A 171 23.86 20.61 -11.29
C ILE A 171 22.76 19.84 -12.03
N THR A 172 22.28 20.35 -13.17
CA THR A 172 21.25 19.69 -13.95
C THR A 172 21.70 18.32 -14.46
N GLU A 173 22.94 18.23 -14.96
CA GLU A 173 23.53 16.97 -15.40
C GLU A 173 23.69 15.98 -14.24
N ALA A 174 24.13 16.45 -13.07
CA ALA A 174 24.24 15.64 -11.86
C ALA A 174 22.86 15.12 -11.40
N ILE A 175 21.81 15.94 -11.45
CA ILE A 175 20.43 15.54 -11.15
C ILE A 175 19.94 14.50 -12.15
N ASN A 176 20.22 14.68 -13.44
CA ASN A 176 19.80 13.71 -14.46
C ASN A 176 20.50 12.36 -14.26
N LEU A 177 21.80 12.36 -13.98
CA LEU A 177 22.56 11.14 -13.68
C LEU A 177 21.98 10.39 -12.48
N TYR A 178 21.61 11.12 -11.41
CA TYR A 178 20.93 10.50 -10.27
C TYR A 178 19.62 9.80 -10.68
N HIS A 179 18.77 10.47 -11.46
CA HIS A 179 17.50 9.89 -11.91
C HIS A 179 17.69 8.67 -12.81
N ASP A 180 18.67 8.73 -13.71
CA ASP A 180 19.01 7.61 -14.58
C ASP A 180 19.52 6.40 -13.78
N GLU A 181 20.36 6.63 -12.77
CA GLU A 181 20.84 5.59 -11.86
C GLU A 181 19.69 4.98 -11.04
N MET A 182 18.83 5.81 -10.46
CA MET A 182 17.67 5.35 -9.70
C MET A 182 16.69 4.56 -10.57
N HIS A 183 16.44 5.02 -11.80
CA HIS A 183 15.59 4.33 -12.76
C HIS A 183 16.18 2.97 -13.14
N LYS A 184 17.50 2.91 -13.40
CA LYS A 184 18.21 1.66 -13.69
C LYS A 184 18.12 0.69 -12.51
N GLN A 185 18.35 1.14 -11.29
CA GLN A 185 18.22 0.31 -10.09
C GLN A 185 16.79 -0.25 -9.93
N TYR A 186 15.77 0.58 -10.20
CA TYR A 186 14.38 0.14 -10.18
C TYR A 186 14.10 -0.94 -11.22
N LEU A 187 14.56 -0.76 -12.46
CA LEU A 187 14.43 -1.77 -13.51
C LEU A 187 15.14 -3.08 -13.15
N GLU A 188 16.36 -3.02 -12.62
CA GLU A 188 17.10 -4.19 -12.17
C GLU A 188 16.37 -4.93 -11.04
N LYS A 189 15.78 -4.20 -10.09
CA LYS A 189 14.97 -4.79 -9.01
C LYS A 189 13.72 -5.47 -9.57
N SER A 190 12.99 -4.77 -10.45
CA SER A 190 11.79 -5.32 -11.10
C SER A 190 12.10 -6.59 -11.90
N GLN A 191 13.18 -6.59 -12.68
CA GLN A 191 13.64 -7.78 -13.40
C GLN A 191 13.98 -8.94 -12.45
N LYS A 192 14.67 -8.67 -11.33
CA LYS A 192 14.95 -9.70 -10.31
C LYS A 192 13.67 -10.28 -9.71
N GLU A 193 12.64 -9.47 -9.48
CA GLU A 193 11.34 -9.94 -8.99
C GLU A 193 10.59 -10.78 -10.03
N ILE A 194 10.54 -10.35 -11.29
CA ILE A 194 9.96 -11.13 -12.39
C ILE A 194 10.66 -12.48 -12.54
N ILE A 195 11.99 -12.52 -12.43
CA ILE A 195 12.76 -13.77 -12.46
C ILE A 195 12.39 -14.66 -11.27
N LYS A 196 12.23 -14.10 -10.06
CA LYS A 196 11.80 -14.86 -8.87
C LYS A 196 10.41 -15.46 -9.06
N ILE A 197 9.44 -14.67 -9.53
CA ILE A 197 8.07 -15.13 -9.79
C ILE A 197 8.07 -16.21 -10.88
N THR A 198 8.78 -15.99 -11.97
CA THR A 198 8.92 -16.97 -13.06
C THR A 198 9.56 -18.27 -12.57
N LYS A 199 10.59 -18.20 -11.72
CA LYS A 199 11.19 -19.40 -11.11
C LYS A 199 10.22 -20.13 -10.17
N ALA A 200 9.47 -19.40 -9.35
CA ALA A 200 8.46 -19.97 -8.47
C ALA A 200 7.35 -20.66 -9.27
N ASN A 201 6.85 -20.00 -10.31
CA ASN A 201 5.83 -20.55 -11.22
C ASN A 201 6.34 -21.76 -11.98
N ASN A 202 7.55 -21.72 -12.54
CA ASN A 202 8.12 -22.89 -13.22
C ASN A 202 8.34 -24.08 -12.26
N SER A 203 8.62 -23.82 -10.99
CA SER A 203 8.72 -24.88 -9.98
C SER A 203 7.37 -25.49 -9.63
N SER A 204 6.29 -24.69 -9.57
CA SER A 204 4.92 -25.19 -9.37
C SER A 204 4.37 -25.88 -10.61
N THR A 205 4.70 -25.43 -11.83
CA THR A 205 4.38 -26.14 -13.07
C THR A 205 5.12 -27.48 -13.18
N ARG A 206 6.40 -27.55 -12.77
CA ARG A 206 7.14 -28.83 -12.68
C ARG A 206 6.53 -29.78 -11.65
N ARG A 207 6.11 -29.26 -10.50
CA ARG A 207 5.37 -30.05 -9.50
C ARG A 207 4.04 -30.54 -10.08
N ALA A 208 3.24 -29.67 -10.68
CA ALA A 208 1.97 -30.03 -11.32
C ALA A 208 2.16 -31.07 -12.45
N GLY A 209 3.23 -30.96 -13.24
CA GLY A 209 3.61 -31.96 -14.24
C GLY A 209 3.97 -33.32 -13.63
N ASN A 210 4.68 -33.34 -12.50
CA ASN A 210 4.97 -34.58 -11.76
C ASN A 210 3.71 -35.20 -11.13
N TRP A 211 2.77 -34.38 -10.62
CA TRP A 211 1.47 -34.86 -10.14
C TRP A 211 0.59 -35.38 -11.27
N ALA A 212 0.60 -34.73 -12.44
CA ALA A 212 -0.11 -35.20 -13.63
C ALA A 212 0.49 -36.51 -14.15
N ALA A 213 1.82 -36.63 -14.23
CA ALA A 213 2.49 -37.88 -14.60
C ALA A 213 2.21 -39.01 -13.59
N ALA A 214 2.21 -38.71 -12.29
CA ALA A 214 1.86 -39.66 -11.25
C ALA A 214 0.38 -40.10 -11.33
N ALA A 215 -0.55 -39.17 -11.55
CA ALA A 215 -1.97 -39.47 -11.75
C ALA A 215 -2.22 -40.31 -13.01
N THR A 216 -1.46 -40.06 -14.08
CA THR A 216 -1.52 -40.86 -15.31
C THR A 216 -0.97 -42.27 -15.07
N ALA A 217 0.14 -42.41 -14.36
CA ALA A 217 0.72 -43.71 -13.99
C ALA A 217 -0.21 -44.53 -13.08
N ILE A 218 -0.87 -43.90 -12.11
CA ILE A 218 -1.89 -44.53 -11.24
C ILE A 218 -3.11 -44.95 -12.06
N SER A 219 -3.55 -44.13 -13.02
CA SER A 219 -4.69 -44.46 -13.90
C SER A 219 -4.39 -45.63 -14.84
N VAL A 220 -3.16 -45.72 -15.35
CA VAL A 220 -2.71 -46.86 -16.18
C VAL A 220 -2.56 -48.13 -15.35
N LEU A 221 -2.02 -48.05 -14.12
CA LEU A 221 -1.93 -49.19 -13.20
C LEU A 221 -3.31 -49.71 -12.77
N GLY A 222 -4.28 -48.83 -12.52
CA GLY A 222 -5.67 -49.21 -12.21
C GLY A 222 -6.38 -49.95 -13.37
N LEU A 223 -5.94 -49.76 -14.61
CA LEU A 223 -6.41 -50.49 -15.79
C LEU A 223 -5.84 -51.92 -15.88
N PHE A 224 -4.68 -52.19 -15.27
CA PHE A 224 -4.05 -53.52 -15.26
C PHE A 224 -4.49 -54.40 -14.08
N VAL A 225 -5.04 -53.82 -13.00
CA VAL A 225 -5.56 -54.57 -11.84
C VAL A 225 -6.97 -55.13 -12.10
N LYS A 226 -7.64 -54.73 -13.19
CA LYS A 226 -9.03 -55.08 -13.50
C LYS A 226 -9.19 -56.16 -14.59
N ARG A 227 -8.17 -57.00 -14.81
CA ARG A 227 -8.22 -58.19 -15.68
C ARG A 227 -8.17 -59.47 -14.88
#